data_AF-A0A1M4J833-F1
#
_entry.id   AF-A0A1M4J833-F1
#
_cell.length_a   1.000
_cell.length_b   1.000
_cell.length_c   1.000
_cell.angle_alpha   90.00
_cell.angle_beta   90.00
_cell.angle_gamma   90.00
#
_symmetry.space_group_name_H-M   'P 1'
#
loop_
_entity.id
_entity.type
_entity.pdbx_description
1 polymer ?
#
loop_
_entity_poly.entity_id
_entity_poly.type
_entity_poly.pdbx_seq_one_letter_code
_entity_poly.pdbx_strand_id
1 'polypeptide(L)'
;MAATPTAWVPFPYDAKAYAYPGEALKKAWPKLHAGDREPYPDLARAQTMLAAAGKAAKGHAADTLSAALIEAWRAFHQGQFQQAYDAGQALGVFGASVAVKALGIHASYLVEDDTQKLQRLQQAATLAEAAIAALPDEANSHYRHAFALGRYSQGLSIVKALKQGIAGKVRQSLEAALELNPSTPRRTWRWRCTTPRSSARSAR
;
A
#
# COMPACT_ATOMS: atom_id res chain seq x y z
N MET A 1 -26.75 -15.27 -0.15
CA MET A 1 -25.65 -15.74 -1.00
C MET A 1 -24.38 -15.67 -0.17
N ALA A 2 -23.87 -16.82 0.30
CA ALA A 2 -22.59 -16.86 0.99
C ALA A 2 -21.50 -16.42 0.00
N ALA A 3 -20.66 -15.46 0.39
CA ALA A 3 -19.56 -15.01 -0.44
C ALA A 3 -18.60 -16.18 -0.70
N THR A 4 -18.47 -16.61 -1.95
CA THR A 4 -17.44 -17.55 -2.36
C THR A 4 -16.08 -17.00 -1.90
N PRO A 5 -15.22 -17.80 -1.26
CA PRO A 5 -13.88 -17.36 -0.88
C PRO A 5 -13.20 -16.76 -2.09
N THR A 6 -12.82 -15.49 -2.00
CA THR A 6 -12.20 -14.76 -3.10
C THR A 6 -10.81 -15.37 -3.34
N ALA A 7 -10.72 -16.29 -4.29
CA ALA A 7 -9.47 -16.99 -4.59
C ALA A 7 -8.36 -15.97 -4.89
N TRP A 8 -7.26 -16.04 -4.16
CA TRP A 8 -6.08 -15.22 -4.43
C TRP A 8 -5.34 -15.84 -5.61
N VAL A 9 -5.53 -15.25 -6.80
CA VAL A 9 -4.77 -15.66 -7.99
C VAL A 9 -3.27 -15.42 -7.73
N PRO A 10 -2.40 -16.44 -7.84
CA PRO A 10 -0.98 -16.29 -7.61
C PRO A 10 -0.31 -15.44 -8.70
N PHE A 11 0.79 -14.79 -8.36
CA PHE A 11 1.61 -14.09 -9.36
C PHE A 11 2.26 -15.11 -10.31
N PRO A 12 2.06 -14.99 -11.64
CA PRO A 12 2.41 -16.07 -12.59
C PRO A 12 3.87 -16.08 -13.04
N TYR A 13 4.69 -15.11 -12.62
CA TYR A 13 6.07 -14.95 -13.08
C TYR A 13 7.08 -15.37 -12.01
N ASP A 14 8.25 -15.85 -12.44
CA ASP A 14 9.34 -16.21 -11.53
C ASP A 14 9.85 -14.97 -10.76
N ALA A 15 9.84 -15.08 -9.43
CA ALA A 15 10.23 -14.01 -8.52
C ALA A 15 11.51 -14.32 -7.73
N LYS A 16 12.25 -15.39 -8.06
CA LYS A 16 13.51 -15.76 -7.37
C LYS A 16 14.52 -14.62 -7.29
N ALA A 17 14.62 -13.80 -8.33
CA ALA A 17 15.49 -12.62 -8.35
C ALA A 17 15.12 -11.54 -7.32
N TYR A 18 13.91 -11.63 -6.74
CA TYR A 18 13.36 -10.72 -5.73
C TYR A 18 13.31 -11.36 -4.34
N ALA A 19 14.05 -12.45 -4.09
CA ALA A 19 14.06 -13.12 -2.79
C ALA A 19 14.64 -12.24 -1.66
N TYR A 20 15.65 -11.44 -2.00
CA TYR A 20 16.30 -10.44 -1.13
C TYR A 20 16.76 -10.91 0.27
N PRO A 21 17.35 -12.10 0.46
CA PRO A 21 17.63 -12.68 1.78
C PRO A 21 18.48 -11.77 2.69
N GLY A 22 18.22 -11.84 4.01
CA GLY A 22 18.93 -11.04 5.02
C GLY A 22 18.92 -9.54 4.70
N GLU A 23 20.10 -8.92 4.77
CA GLU A 23 20.31 -7.48 4.50
C GLU A 23 20.12 -7.07 3.03
N ALA A 24 19.94 -8.02 2.09
CA ALA A 24 19.78 -7.67 0.68
C ALA A 24 18.51 -6.85 0.44
N LEU A 25 17.43 -7.07 1.20
CA LEU A 25 16.22 -6.27 1.11
C LEU A 25 16.49 -4.80 1.49
N LYS A 26 17.21 -4.57 2.59
CA LYS A 26 17.59 -3.23 3.05
C LYS A 26 18.41 -2.49 1.99
N LYS A 27 19.39 -3.17 1.38
CA LYS A 27 20.23 -2.60 0.31
C LYS A 27 19.42 -2.24 -0.94
N ALA A 28 18.45 -3.07 -1.32
CA ALA A 28 17.59 -2.84 -2.49
C ALA A 28 16.49 -1.80 -2.23
N TRP A 29 16.21 -1.50 -0.95
CA TRP A 29 15.06 -0.70 -0.52
C TRP A 29 14.92 0.66 -1.21
N PRO A 30 15.96 1.50 -1.33
CA PRO A 30 15.82 2.81 -1.98
C PRO A 30 15.36 2.71 -3.42
N LYS A 31 15.76 1.66 -4.14
CA LYS A 31 15.33 1.40 -5.52
C LYS A 31 13.89 0.88 -5.57
N LEU A 32 13.55 -0.07 -4.71
CA LEU A 32 12.21 -0.68 -4.65
C LEU A 32 11.13 0.34 -4.26
N HIS A 33 11.49 1.30 -3.41
CA HIS A 33 10.59 2.29 -2.84
C HIS A 33 10.89 3.72 -3.30
N ALA A 34 11.60 3.91 -4.42
CA ALA A 34 11.85 5.24 -4.99
C ALA A 34 10.54 5.99 -5.31
N GLY A 35 9.47 5.27 -5.64
CA GLY A 35 8.19 5.83 -6.04
C GLY A 35 7.25 6.18 -4.88
N ASP A 36 7.30 5.43 -3.78
CA ASP A 36 6.40 5.59 -2.63
C ASP A 36 7.13 5.98 -1.34
N ARG A 37 8.46 6.10 -1.41
CA ARG A 37 9.38 6.45 -0.32
C ARG A 37 9.05 5.79 1.01
N GLU A 38 8.59 4.55 0.95
CA GLU A 38 8.41 3.73 2.16
C GLU A 38 9.73 3.76 2.95
N PRO A 39 9.71 4.10 4.23
CA PRO A 39 10.88 3.95 5.08
C PRO A 39 11.14 2.47 5.36
N TYR A 40 12.41 2.08 5.44
CA TYR A 40 12.74 0.71 5.80
C TYR A 40 12.29 0.43 7.24
N PRO A 41 11.57 -0.67 7.52
CA PRO A 41 11.00 -0.95 8.83
C PRO A 41 12.03 -1.55 9.79
N ASP A 42 13.12 -0.82 10.06
CA ASP A 42 14.09 -1.20 11.10
C ASP A 42 13.53 -0.98 12.52
N LEU A 43 14.32 -1.40 13.52
CA LEU A 43 13.93 -1.30 14.93
C LEU A 43 13.61 0.14 15.35
N ALA A 44 14.43 1.12 14.94
CA ALA A 44 14.22 2.53 15.27
C ALA A 44 12.91 3.06 14.66
N ARG A 45 12.62 2.65 13.42
CA ARG A 45 11.35 2.97 12.76
C ARG A 45 10.16 2.36 13.49
N ALA A 46 10.23 1.08 13.85
CA ALA A 46 9.17 0.41 14.59
C ALA A 46 8.92 1.07 15.96
N GLN A 47 9.97 1.46 16.68
CA GLN A 47 9.85 2.22 17.94
C GLN A 47 9.13 3.56 17.73
N THR A 48 9.49 4.30 16.67
CA THR A 48 8.86 5.58 16.32
C THR A 48 7.37 5.40 16.04
N MET A 49 6.99 4.38 15.26
CA MET A 49 5.58 4.10 14.95
C MET A 49 4.79 3.72 16.20
N LEU A 50 5.36 2.87 17.07
CA LEU A 50 4.70 2.46 18.30
C LEU A 50 4.49 3.64 19.26
N ALA A 51 5.48 4.52 19.37
CA ALA A 51 5.35 5.75 20.17
C ALA A 51 4.23 6.67 19.64
N ALA A 52 4.12 6.82 18.31
CA ALA A 52 3.09 7.63 17.68
C ALA A 52 1.67 7.04 17.80
N ALA A 53 1.55 5.71 17.80
CA ALA A 53 0.26 5.01 17.77
C ALA A 53 -0.50 4.97 19.11
N GLY A 54 0.14 5.37 20.22
CA GLY A 54 -0.49 5.39 21.54
C GLY A 54 -1.16 4.05 21.90
N LYS A 55 -2.48 4.06 22.13
CA LYS A 55 -3.23 2.84 22.50
C LYS A 55 -3.18 1.74 21.44
N ALA A 56 -3.04 2.09 20.16
CA ALA A 56 -2.97 1.10 19.08
C ALA A 56 -1.65 0.31 19.11
N ALA A 57 -0.63 0.76 19.83
CA ALA A 57 0.62 0.03 20.04
C ALA A 57 0.51 -1.12 21.06
N LYS A 58 -0.61 -1.23 21.80
CA LYS A 58 -0.75 -2.24 22.86
C LYS A 58 -0.62 -3.66 22.27
N GLY A 59 0.29 -4.45 22.84
CA GLY A 59 0.54 -5.83 22.42
C GLY A 59 1.60 -5.98 21.34
N HIS A 60 2.20 -4.89 20.86
CA HIS A 60 3.33 -4.93 19.94
C HIS A 60 4.65 -4.64 20.66
N ALA A 61 5.69 -5.39 20.30
CA ALA A 61 7.08 -5.08 20.65
C ALA A 61 7.83 -4.66 19.37
N ALA A 62 8.74 -3.68 19.49
CA ALA A 62 9.34 -3.03 18.33
C ALA A 62 10.20 -3.98 17.47
N ASP A 63 10.92 -4.90 18.11
CA ASP A 63 11.75 -5.93 17.47
C ASP A 63 10.92 -6.90 16.63
N THR A 64 9.86 -7.45 17.22
CA THR A 64 8.94 -8.37 16.54
C THR A 64 8.14 -7.68 15.45
N LEU A 65 7.72 -6.42 15.66
CA LEU A 65 7.05 -5.61 14.64
C LEU A 65 7.99 -5.34 13.44
N SER A 66 9.23 -4.92 13.70
CA SER A 66 10.23 -4.69 12.66
C SER A 66 10.48 -5.96 11.85
N ALA A 67 10.76 -7.09 12.52
CA ALA A 67 10.98 -8.37 11.84
C ALA A 67 9.78 -8.82 10.99
N ALA A 68 8.56 -8.70 11.53
CA ALA A 68 7.35 -9.08 10.80
C ALA A 68 7.09 -8.18 9.59
N LEU A 69 7.35 -6.87 9.69
CA LEU A 69 7.23 -5.95 8.56
C LEU A 69 8.26 -6.25 7.46
N ILE A 70 9.50 -6.56 7.83
CA ILE A 70 10.55 -6.95 6.88
C ILE A 70 10.10 -8.18 6.06
N GLU A 71 9.55 -9.20 6.73
CA GLU A 71 9.09 -10.42 6.06
C GLU A 71 7.81 -10.19 5.23
N ALA A 72 6.87 -9.37 5.70
CA ALA A 72 5.70 -8.99 4.91
C ALA A 72 6.09 -8.26 3.62
N TRP A 73 7.07 -7.34 3.69
CA TRP A 73 7.60 -6.64 2.52
C TRP A 73 8.39 -7.57 1.59
N ARG A 74 9.13 -8.53 2.15
CA ARG A 74 9.81 -9.56 1.38
C ARG A 74 8.80 -10.38 0.57
N ALA A 75 7.72 -10.85 1.21
CA ALA A 75 6.64 -11.57 0.55
C ALA A 75 6.03 -10.73 -0.59
N PHE A 76 5.79 -9.44 -0.35
CA PHE A 76 5.28 -8.53 -1.37
C PHE A 76 6.20 -8.46 -2.60
N HIS A 77 7.50 -8.26 -2.39
CA HIS A 77 8.47 -8.14 -3.49
C HIS A 77 8.68 -9.46 -4.24
N GLN A 78 8.44 -10.60 -3.60
CA GLN A 78 8.42 -11.92 -4.23
C GLN A 78 7.08 -12.24 -4.94
N GLY A 79 6.14 -11.29 -5.02
CA GLY A 79 4.84 -11.51 -5.66
C GLY A 79 3.86 -12.36 -4.84
N GLN A 80 4.20 -12.68 -3.58
CA GLN A 80 3.35 -13.43 -2.65
C GLN A 80 2.34 -12.48 -2.00
N PHE A 81 1.46 -11.90 -2.81
CA PHE A 81 0.57 -10.82 -2.39
C PHE A 81 -0.41 -11.23 -1.28
N GLN A 82 -0.92 -12.46 -1.31
CA GLN A 82 -1.77 -12.96 -0.23
C GLN A 82 -1.01 -12.99 1.10
N GLN A 83 0.17 -13.61 1.12
CA GLN A 83 0.99 -13.69 2.33
C GLN A 83 1.37 -12.30 2.85
N ALA A 84 1.75 -11.38 1.97
CA ALA A 84 2.05 -10.00 2.34
C ALA A 84 0.84 -9.27 2.93
N TYR A 85 -0.35 -9.51 2.36
CA TYR A 85 -1.60 -8.94 2.86
C TYR A 85 -1.98 -9.51 4.22
N ASP A 86 -1.96 -10.83 4.38
CA ASP A 86 -2.32 -11.50 5.63
C ASP A 86 -1.34 -11.15 6.76
N ALA A 87 -0.03 -11.13 6.46
CA ALA A 87 1.00 -10.68 7.40
C ALA A 87 0.81 -9.20 7.78
N GLY A 88 0.52 -8.32 6.81
CA GLY A 88 0.24 -6.92 7.09
C GLY A 88 -1.00 -6.72 7.95
N GLN A 89 -2.09 -7.44 7.67
CA GLN A 89 -3.31 -7.37 8.47
C GLN A 89 -3.11 -7.86 9.91
N ALA A 90 -2.29 -8.91 10.11
CA ALA A 90 -1.96 -9.40 11.44
C ALA A 90 -1.23 -8.35 12.31
N LEU A 91 -0.59 -7.36 11.69
CA LEU A 91 0.08 -6.24 12.36
C LEU A 91 -0.82 -5.01 12.55
N GLY A 92 -2.09 -5.09 12.17
CA GLY A 92 -3.05 -3.99 12.28
C GLY A 92 -2.61 -2.74 11.52
N VAL A 93 -2.73 -1.57 12.16
CA VAL A 93 -2.40 -0.27 11.54
C VAL A 93 -0.94 -0.16 11.14
N PHE A 94 -0.03 -0.89 11.80
CA PHE A 94 1.40 -0.86 11.47
C PHE A 94 1.73 -1.60 10.17
N GLY A 95 0.99 -2.65 9.83
CA GLY A 95 1.14 -3.40 8.58
C GLY A 95 0.23 -2.91 7.44
N ALA A 96 -0.57 -1.87 7.68
CA ALA A 96 -1.53 -1.37 6.68
C ALA A 96 -0.86 -0.97 5.36
N SER A 97 0.35 -0.38 5.40
CA SER A 97 1.04 0.05 4.18
C SER A 97 1.32 -1.11 3.21
N VAL A 98 1.91 -2.21 3.71
CA VAL A 98 2.19 -3.40 2.88
C VAL A 98 0.90 -4.10 2.48
N ALA A 99 -0.09 -4.19 3.38
CA ALA A 99 -1.39 -4.80 3.09
C ALA A 99 -2.12 -4.07 1.95
N VAL A 100 -2.19 -2.73 2.03
CA VAL A 100 -2.83 -1.90 1.00
C VAL A 100 -2.11 -2.02 -0.34
N LYS A 101 -0.78 -2.02 -0.34
CA LYS A 101 -0.02 -2.18 -1.60
C LYS A 101 -0.22 -3.57 -2.20
N ALA A 102 -0.15 -4.63 -1.39
CA ALA A 102 -0.37 -6.00 -1.83
C ALA A 102 -1.78 -6.17 -2.43
N LEU A 103 -2.80 -5.72 -1.70
CA LEU A 103 -4.19 -5.83 -2.12
C LEU A 103 -4.48 -5.00 -3.39
N GLY A 104 -3.97 -3.78 -3.45
CA GLY A 104 -4.19 -2.90 -4.60
C GLY A 104 -3.46 -3.35 -5.87
N ILE A 105 -2.24 -3.88 -5.76
CA ILE A 105 -1.51 -4.47 -6.90
C ILE A 105 -2.17 -5.76 -7.35
N HIS A 106 -2.51 -6.66 -6.44
CA HIS A 106 -3.24 -7.90 -6.76
C HIS A 106 -4.56 -7.61 -7.48
N ALA A 107 -5.38 -6.71 -6.91
CA ALA A 107 -6.65 -6.32 -7.52
C ALA A 107 -6.47 -5.67 -8.89
N SER A 108 -5.43 -4.85 -9.08
CA SER A 108 -5.22 -4.13 -10.35
C SER A 108 -4.77 -5.02 -11.50
N TYR A 109 -4.06 -6.12 -11.20
CA TYR A 109 -3.33 -6.87 -12.24
C TYR A 109 -3.67 -8.36 -12.31
N LEU A 110 -4.24 -8.95 -11.26
CA LEU A 110 -4.44 -10.40 -11.17
C LEU A 110 -5.90 -10.81 -10.93
N VAL A 111 -6.75 -9.87 -10.49
CA VAL A 111 -8.19 -10.11 -10.39
C VAL A 111 -8.82 -9.75 -11.73
N GLU A 112 -9.70 -10.58 -12.27
CA GLU A 112 -10.40 -10.30 -13.52
C GLU A 112 -11.79 -9.70 -13.29
N ASP A 113 -12.53 -10.22 -12.31
CA ASP A 113 -13.87 -9.77 -11.95
C ASP A 113 -13.88 -8.35 -11.35
N ASP A 114 -14.55 -7.42 -12.01
CA ASP A 114 -14.56 -6.00 -11.63
C ASP A 114 -15.24 -5.76 -10.27
N THR A 115 -16.22 -6.58 -9.90
CA THR A 115 -16.87 -6.47 -8.58
C THR A 115 -15.88 -6.78 -7.46
N GLN A 116 -15.13 -7.88 -7.59
CA GLN A 116 -14.06 -8.24 -6.66
C GLN A 116 -12.93 -7.20 -6.65
N LYS A 117 -12.54 -6.63 -7.80
CA LYS A 117 -11.56 -5.54 -7.84
C LYS A 117 -12.01 -4.36 -7.00
N LEU A 118 -13.24 -3.89 -7.21
CA LEU A 118 -13.79 -2.75 -6.48
C LEU A 118 -13.89 -3.02 -4.98
N GLN A 119 -14.35 -4.21 -4.57
CA GLN A 119 -14.41 -4.60 -3.16
C GLN A 119 -13.02 -4.57 -2.50
N ARG A 120 -12.01 -5.16 -3.15
CA ARG A 120 -10.62 -5.17 -2.65
C ARG A 120 -10.02 -3.77 -2.57
N LEU A 121 -10.25 -2.92 -3.58
CA LEU A 121 -9.75 -1.55 -3.58
C LEU A 121 -10.45 -0.67 -2.53
N GLN A 122 -11.73 -0.90 -2.29
CA GLN A 122 -12.46 -0.25 -1.20
C GLN A 122 -11.93 -0.69 0.17
N GLN A 123 -11.69 -1.99 0.36
CA GLN A 123 -11.06 -2.51 1.57
C GLN A 123 -9.67 -1.89 1.81
N ALA A 124 -8.88 -1.75 0.75
CA ALA A 124 -7.58 -1.10 0.82
C ALA A 124 -7.69 0.38 1.26
N ALA A 125 -8.71 1.11 0.80
CA ALA A 125 -8.97 2.47 1.26
C ALA A 125 -9.33 2.50 2.75
N THR A 126 -10.21 1.61 3.22
CA THR A 126 -10.58 1.50 4.64
C THR A 126 -9.38 1.20 5.55
N LEU A 127 -8.51 0.27 5.14
CA LEU A 127 -7.28 -0.04 5.89
C LEU A 127 -6.37 1.19 6.01
N ALA A 128 -6.24 1.97 4.93
CA ALA A 128 -5.44 3.18 4.95
C ALA A 128 -6.07 4.30 5.79
N GLU A 129 -7.40 4.45 5.77
CA GLU A 129 -8.12 5.40 6.65
C GLU A 129 -7.89 5.07 8.13
N ALA A 130 -7.97 3.78 8.51
CA ALA A 130 -7.67 3.34 9.86
C ALA A 130 -6.21 3.61 10.26
N ALA A 131 -5.27 3.42 9.33
CA ALA A 131 -3.86 3.74 9.54
C ALA A 131 -3.63 5.24 9.73
N ILE A 132 -4.28 6.10 8.94
CA ILE A 132 -4.22 7.57 9.11
C ILE A 132 -4.76 7.99 10.47
N ALA A 133 -5.87 7.37 10.92
CA ALA A 133 -6.45 7.70 12.22
C ALA A 133 -5.52 7.35 13.40
N ALA A 134 -4.76 6.25 13.30
CA ALA A 134 -3.84 5.83 14.35
C ALA A 134 -2.43 6.46 14.22
N LEU A 135 -2.02 6.81 12.99
CA LEU A 135 -0.70 7.32 12.64
C LEU A 135 -0.87 8.53 11.70
N PRO A 136 -1.39 9.67 12.19
CA PRO A 136 -1.72 10.82 11.35
C PRO A 136 -0.48 11.47 10.71
N ASP A 137 0.68 11.37 11.35
CA ASP A 137 1.95 11.91 10.85
C ASP A 137 2.73 10.91 9.98
N GLU A 138 2.13 9.76 9.66
CA GLU A 138 2.73 8.77 8.77
C GLU A 138 2.42 9.09 7.31
N ALA A 139 3.39 9.70 6.61
CA ALA A 139 3.25 10.08 5.21
C ALA A 139 2.79 8.91 4.33
N ASN A 140 3.28 7.70 4.59
CA ASN A 140 2.94 6.53 3.78
C ASN A 140 1.50 6.06 3.99
N SER A 141 0.89 6.25 5.15
CA SER A 141 -0.54 5.98 5.37
C SER A 141 -1.42 6.84 4.45
N HIS A 142 -1.11 8.14 4.36
CA HIS A 142 -1.78 9.06 3.45
C HIS A 142 -1.55 8.72 1.97
N TYR A 143 -0.31 8.37 1.61
CA TYR A 143 0.00 7.94 0.24
C TYR A 143 -0.77 6.68 -0.16
N ARG A 144 -0.86 5.69 0.74
CA ARG A 144 -1.58 4.43 0.51
C ARG A 144 -3.08 4.66 0.36
N HIS A 145 -3.64 5.60 1.12
CA HIS A 145 -5.03 6.01 0.96
C HIS A 145 -5.29 6.65 -0.41
N ALA A 146 -4.44 7.60 -0.84
CA ALA A 146 -4.52 8.18 -2.17
C ALA A 146 -4.38 7.14 -3.29
N PHE A 147 -3.45 6.20 -3.13
CA PHE A 147 -3.24 5.09 -4.07
C PHE A 147 -4.49 4.21 -4.18
N ALA A 148 -5.05 3.77 -3.05
CA ALA A 148 -6.23 2.90 -3.02
C ALA A 148 -7.46 3.60 -3.63
N LEU A 149 -7.74 4.84 -3.24
CA LEU A 149 -8.85 5.63 -3.78
C LEU A 149 -8.67 5.96 -5.26
N GLY A 150 -7.45 6.29 -5.68
CA GLY A 150 -7.12 6.54 -7.08
C GLY A 150 -7.45 5.32 -7.95
N ARG A 151 -7.02 4.14 -7.53
CA ARG A 151 -7.33 2.87 -8.20
C ARG A 151 -8.81 2.52 -8.12
N TYR A 152 -9.45 2.70 -6.97
CA TYR A 152 -10.88 2.45 -6.79
C TYR A 152 -11.72 3.29 -7.78
N SER A 153 -11.38 4.57 -7.94
CA SER A 153 -12.11 5.47 -8.82
C SER A 153 -12.09 5.07 -10.30
N GLN A 154 -11.05 4.35 -10.75
CA GLN A 154 -10.93 3.90 -12.14
C GLN A 154 -11.99 2.86 -12.51
N GLY A 155 -12.54 2.13 -11.55
CA GLY A 155 -13.63 1.18 -11.76
C GLY A 155 -15.03 1.74 -11.48
N LEU A 156 -15.16 3.04 -11.15
CA LEU A 156 -16.45 3.66 -10.85
C LEU A 156 -16.98 4.48 -12.04
N SER A 157 -18.30 4.64 -12.09
CA SER A 157 -18.89 5.69 -12.92
C SER A 157 -18.54 7.08 -12.38
N ILE A 158 -18.49 8.07 -13.27
CA ILE A 158 -18.22 9.47 -12.91
C ILE A 158 -19.19 9.95 -11.83
N VAL A 159 -20.49 9.67 -12.00
CA VAL A 159 -21.54 10.07 -11.04
C VAL A 159 -21.28 9.48 -9.65
N LYS A 160 -20.89 8.19 -9.57
CA LYS A 160 -20.59 7.54 -8.28
C LYS A 160 -19.32 8.11 -7.65
N ALA A 161 -18.28 8.35 -8.44
CA ALA A 161 -17.03 8.95 -7.96
C ALA A 161 -17.23 10.38 -7.44
N LEU A 162 -18.07 11.18 -8.11
CA LEU A 162 -18.46 12.52 -7.67
C LEU A 162 -19.27 12.48 -6.37
N LYS A 163 -20.30 11.62 -6.30
CA LYS A 163 -21.14 11.46 -5.11
C LYS A 163 -20.33 11.07 -3.86
N GLN A 164 -19.27 10.28 -4.04
CA GLN A 164 -18.38 9.86 -2.96
C GLN A 164 -17.22 10.84 -2.66
N GLY A 165 -17.09 11.92 -3.45
CA GLY A 165 -16.05 12.94 -3.24
C GLY A 165 -14.62 12.44 -3.41
N ILE A 166 -14.40 11.38 -4.21
CA ILE A 166 -13.10 10.67 -4.25
C ILE A 166 -11.96 11.59 -4.67
N ALA A 167 -12.16 12.45 -5.66
CA ALA A 167 -11.13 13.37 -6.14
C ALA A 167 -10.61 14.30 -5.03
N GLY A 168 -11.52 14.80 -4.18
CA GLY A 168 -11.17 15.63 -3.02
C GLY A 168 -10.37 14.85 -1.98
N LYS A 169 -10.81 13.64 -1.64
CA LYS A 169 -10.11 12.76 -0.69
C LYS A 169 -8.70 12.37 -1.17
N VAL A 170 -8.56 12.03 -2.46
CA VAL A 170 -7.25 11.72 -3.08
C VAL A 170 -6.33 12.93 -3.00
N ARG A 171 -6.84 14.12 -3.34
CA ARG A 171 -6.07 15.36 -3.26
C ARG A 171 -5.60 15.64 -1.84
N GLN A 172 -6.51 15.62 -0.86
CA GLN A 172 -6.21 15.86 0.54
C GLN A 172 -5.14 14.88 1.05
N SER A 173 -5.31 13.60 0.74
CA SER A 173 -4.35 12.57 1.14
C SER A 173 -2.98 12.83 0.52
N LEU A 174 -2.88 13.13 -0.77
CA LEU A 174 -1.60 13.47 -1.40
C LEU A 174 -0.96 14.74 -0.85
N GLU A 175 -1.76 15.75 -0.50
CA GLU A 175 -1.26 17.00 0.10
C GLU A 175 -0.66 16.74 1.48
N ALA A 176 -1.39 16.05 2.37
CA ALA A 176 -0.88 15.66 3.69
C ALA A 176 0.41 14.83 3.59
N ALA A 177 0.43 13.87 2.67
CA ALA A 177 1.58 13.01 2.47
C ALA A 177 2.83 13.77 1.96
N LEU A 178 2.64 14.83 1.17
CA LEU A 178 3.72 15.70 0.70
C LEU A 178 4.19 16.70 1.77
N GLU A 179 3.28 17.18 2.64
CA GLU A 179 3.62 18.04 3.77
C GLU A 179 4.47 17.29 4.81
N LEU A 180 4.13 16.03 5.08
CA LEU A 180 4.88 15.16 5.99
C LEU A 180 6.23 14.69 5.42
N ASN A 181 6.39 14.68 4.08
CA ASN A 181 7.65 14.33 3.42
C ASN A 181 8.04 15.33 2.33
N PRO A 182 8.44 16.56 2.70
CA PRO A 182 8.63 17.68 1.78
C PRO A 182 9.81 17.49 0.83
N SER A 183 10.76 16.62 1.18
CA SER A 183 11.86 16.23 0.29
C SER A 183 11.39 15.42 -0.93
N THR A 184 10.10 15.03 -0.99
CA THR A 184 9.52 14.24 -2.08
C THR A 184 9.09 15.17 -3.20
N PRO A 185 9.64 15.03 -4.42
CA PRO A 185 9.18 15.83 -5.54
C PRO A 185 7.68 15.60 -5.73
N ARG A 186 6.88 16.67 -5.78
CA ARG A 186 5.41 16.59 -5.94
C ARG A 186 4.99 15.74 -7.16
N ARG A 187 5.85 15.66 -8.18
CA ARG A 187 5.64 14.86 -9.39
C ARG A 187 5.68 13.35 -9.13
N THR A 188 6.49 12.86 -8.18
CA THR A 188 6.70 11.43 -7.94
C THR A 188 5.42 10.74 -7.47
N TRP A 189 4.65 11.39 -6.59
CA TRP A 189 3.44 10.80 -6.00
C TRP A 189 2.16 11.11 -6.78
N ARG A 190 2.07 12.33 -7.36
CA ARG A 190 0.91 12.77 -8.14
C ARG A 190 0.75 12.00 -9.45
N TRP A 191 1.82 11.65 -10.17
CA TRP A 191 1.70 10.92 -11.45
C TRP A 191 1.31 9.45 -11.29
N ARG A 192 1.75 8.78 -10.21
CA ARG A 192 1.61 7.32 -10.04
C ARG A 192 0.24 6.88 -9.53
N CYS A 193 -0.53 7.78 -8.94
CA CYS A 193 -1.89 7.51 -8.46
C CYS A 193 -2.97 7.73 -9.54
N THR A 194 -2.68 8.53 -10.58
CA THR A 194 -3.71 9.02 -11.52
C THR A 194 -3.55 8.55 -12.97
N THR A 195 -2.47 7.86 -13.35
CA THR A 195 -2.30 7.39 -14.75
C THR A 195 -2.71 5.93 -14.93
N PRO A 196 -3.71 5.64 -15.79
CA PRO A 196 -3.80 4.35 -16.44
C PRO A 196 -2.57 4.20 -17.34
N ARG A 197 -1.92 3.04 -17.32
CA ARG A 197 -0.76 2.77 -18.16
C ARG A 197 -1.21 2.58 -19.62
N SER A 198 -1.48 3.67 -20.35
CA SER A 198 -1.50 3.61 -21.81
C SER A 198 -0.06 3.75 -22.31
N SER A 199 0.72 2.66 -22.25
CA SER A 199 1.96 2.57 -23.03
C SER A 199 1.60 2.24 -24.47
N ALA A 200 1.15 3.27 -25.20
CA ALA A 200 1.10 3.27 -26.64
C ALA A 200 1.45 4.69 -27.11
N ARG A 201 2.74 4.98 -27.25
CA ARG A 201 3.23 5.94 -28.23
C ARG A 201 4.56 5.47 -28.77
N SER A 202 4.45 4.98 -30.00
CA SER A 202 5.44 4.78 -31.05
C SER A 202 6.76 5.50 -30.79
N ALA A 203 7.85 4.74 -30.82
CA ALA A 203 9.08 5.25 -31.41
C ALA A 203 8.76 5.61 -32.87
N ARG A 204 9.05 6.85 -33.24
CA ARG A 204 9.49 7.27 -34.57
C ARG A 204 10.72 8.13 -34.34
#